data_AF-A0A0S2ZPA0-F1
#
_entry.id   AF-A0A0S2ZPA0-F1
#
_cell.length_a   1.000
_cell.length_b   1.000
_cell.length_c   1.000
_cell.angle_alpha   90.00
_cell.angle_beta   90.00
_cell.angle_gamma   90.00
#
_symmetry.space_group_name_H-M   'P 1'
#
loop_
_entity.id
_entity.type
_entity.pdbx_description
1 polymer ?
#
loop_
_entity_poly.entity_id
_entity_poly.type
_entity_poly.pdbx_seq_one_letter_code
_entity_poly.pdbx_strand_id
1 'polypeptide(L)'
;MKKLTITMVHILPNRVRLKLSAPIKDTKTFYSNIKNNLKYLEMKYNTRLKTVTLNFSPSEIFLQEIIYRVAISFSIENGLLPVKLIEENPYKSISPLSMYALASIVVSSLNGLINKNDTNLQNSMNIFSMGLTVGSVFEHAYGEVKKRGMFDIEILPAMYLLKSFFTEQKLSSVLIMWLTTFGRHLTVSHNMTKLVKVFRMKTEKGYQYTATIVDDNSIQNFSDFIHQIFFRKHSNYCQFNEKYVTLSKN
;
A
#
# COMPACT_ATOMS: atom_id res chain seq x y z
N MET A 1 -4.55 -11.35 15.76
CA MET A 1 -5.70 -12.10 15.19
C MET A 1 -5.41 -12.42 13.72
N LYS A 2 -5.68 -13.64 13.26
CA LYS A 2 -5.45 -14.04 11.86
C LYS A 2 -6.39 -13.24 10.94
N LYS A 3 -5.84 -12.44 10.02
CA LYS A 3 -6.60 -11.69 9.00
C LYS A 3 -6.48 -12.43 7.66
N LEU A 4 -7.57 -12.48 6.91
CA LEU A 4 -7.54 -12.91 5.52
C LEU A 4 -7.12 -11.74 4.62
N THR A 5 -6.63 -12.03 3.43
CA THR A 5 -6.19 -11.00 2.49
C THR A 5 -6.75 -11.26 1.11
N ILE A 6 -7.30 -10.21 0.49
CA ILE A 6 -7.65 -10.18 -0.93
C ILE A 6 -6.81 -9.07 -1.56
N THR A 7 -6.04 -9.45 -2.56
CA THR A 7 -5.23 -8.51 -3.36
C THR A 7 -5.90 -8.29 -4.71
N MET A 8 -6.23 -7.05 -5.04
CA MET A 8 -6.74 -6.67 -6.37
C MET A 8 -5.58 -6.60 -7.34
N VAL A 9 -5.45 -7.64 -8.17
CA VAL A 9 -4.35 -7.81 -9.13
C VAL A 9 -4.56 -6.99 -10.39
N HIS A 10 -5.82 -6.89 -10.83
CA HIS A 10 -6.16 -6.17 -12.04
C HIS A 10 -7.57 -5.62 -11.95
N ILE A 11 -7.74 -4.35 -12.32
CA ILE A 11 -9.02 -3.65 -12.26
C ILE A 11 -9.32 -3.06 -13.63
N LEU A 12 -10.50 -3.40 -14.18
CA LEU A 12 -11.14 -2.79 -15.33
C LEU A 12 -12.57 -2.42 -14.95
N PRO A 13 -13.23 -1.51 -15.70
CA PRO A 13 -14.62 -1.13 -15.41
C PRO A 13 -15.59 -2.32 -15.32
N ASN A 14 -15.41 -3.34 -16.15
CA ASN A 14 -16.29 -4.52 -16.27
C ASN A 14 -15.65 -5.84 -15.80
N ARG A 15 -14.41 -5.79 -15.31
CA ARG A 15 -13.65 -6.98 -14.93
C ARG A 15 -12.72 -6.72 -13.77
N VAL A 16 -12.75 -7.58 -12.77
CA VAL A 16 -11.79 -7.55 -11.66
C VAL A 16 -11.12 -8.91 -11.47
N ARG A 17 -9.80 -8.89 -11.24
CA ARG A 17 -9.03 -10.07 -10.85
C ARG A 17 -8.51 -9.90 -9.44
N LEU A 18 -8.86 -10.87 -8.59
CA LEU A 18 -8.58 -10.87 -7.16
C LEU A 18 -7.75 -12.10 -6.80
N LYS A 19 -6.68 -11.92 -6.03
CA LYS A 19 -5.88 -13.00 -5.44
C LYS A 19 -6.26 -13.18 -3.97
N LEU A 20 -6.57 -14.40 -3.58
CA LEU A 20 -7.03 -14.75 -2.24
C LEU A 20 -5.89 -15.36 -1.42
N SER A 21 -5.80 -15.02 -0.13
CA SER A 21 -4.81 -15.58 0.80
C SER A 21 -5.01 -17.08 1.07
N ALA A 22 -6.25 -17.55 0.93
CA ALA A 22 -6.66 -18.94 1.16
C ALA A 22 -7.49 -19.44 -0.04
N PRO A 23 -7.49 -20.76 -0.31
CA PRO A 23 -8.34 -21.31 -1.36
C PRO A 23 -9.82 -21.16 -1.03
N ILE A 24 -10.66 -21.11 -2.07
CA ILE A 24 -12.12 -21.20 -1.93
C ILE A 24 -12.46 -22.64 -1.57
N LYS A 25 -13.30 -22.84 -0.56
CA LYS A 25 -13.67 -24.19 -0.11
C LYS A 25 -14.73 -24.80 -1.03
N ASP A 26 -15.76 -24.04 -1.35
CA ASP A 26 -16.84 -24.46 -2.24
C ASP A 26 -17.15 -23.36 -3.27
N THR A 27 -16.70 -23.59 -4.50
CA THR A 27 -16.87 -22.65 -5.61
C THR A 27 -18.33 -22.38 -5.97
N LYS A 28 -19.24 -23.35 -5.75
CA LYS A 28 -20.65 -23.19 -6.11
C LYS A 28 -21.34 -22.24 -5.13
N THR A 29 -21.16 -22.47 -3.83
CA THR A 29 -21.71 -21.58 -2.79
C THR A 29 -21.09 -20.19 -2.84
N PHE A 30 -19.78 -20.13 -3.14
CA PHE A 30 -19.08 -18.86 -3.31
C PHE A 30 -19.70 -18.04 -4.45
N TYR A 31 -19.92 -18.67 -5.60
CA TYR A 31 -20.53 -18.04 -6.75
C TYR A 31 -21.97 -17.59 -6.47
N SER A 32 -22.80 -18.42 -5.85
CA SER A 32 -24.20 -18.06 -5.55
C SER A 32 -24.28 -16.85 -4.62
N ASN A 33 -23.40 -16.78 -3.61
CA ASN A 33 -23.35 -15.66 -2.66
C ASN A 33 -22.98 -14.34 -3.36
N ILE A 34 -22.06 -14.37 -4.32
CA ILE A 34 -21.64 -13.18 -5.06
C ILE A 34 -22.70 -12.78 -6.09
N LYS A 35 -23.27 -13.76 -6.81
CA LYS A 35 -24.24 -13.53 -7.87
C LYS A 35 -25.47 -12.80 -7.36
N ASN A 36 -26.02 -13.17 -6.20
CA ASN A 36 -27.17 -12.55 -5.52
C ASN A 36 -27.95 -11.49 -6.36
N ASN A 37 -28.90 -11.96 -7.18
CA ASN A 37 -29.79 -11.19 -8.07
C ASN A 37 -29.15 -10.47 -9.29
N LEU A 38 -27.87 -10.67 -9.57
CA LEU A 38 -27.22 -10.17 -10.79
C LEU A 38 -27.59 -11.05 -12.00
N LYS A 39 -27.95 -10.40 -13.12
CA LYS A 39 -28.24 -11.12 -14.37
C LYS A 39 -26.93 -11.54 -15.03
N TYR A 40 -25.94 -10.63 -15.06
CA TYR A 40 -24.65 -10.87 -15.71
C TYR A 40 -23.50 -10.90 -14.70
N LEU A 41 -23.09 -12.12 -14.33
CA LEU A 41 -21.86 -12.37 -13.58
C LEU A 41 -21.21 -13.68 -14.04
N GLU A 42 -20.01 -13.59 -14.58
CA GLU A 42 -19.16 -14.75 -14.83
C GLU A 42 -18.02 -14.80 -13.82
N MET A 43 -17.78 -15.99 -13.25
CA MET A 43 -16.67 -16.22 -12.34
C MET A 43 -15.76 -17.32 -12.88
N LYS A 44 -14.47 -17.03 -12.95
CA LYS A 44 -13.42 -18.02 -13.20
C LYS A 44 -12.48 -18.09 -12.01
N TYR A 45 -12.37 -19.27 -11.40
CA TYR A 45 -11.46 -19.50 -10.29
C TYR A 45 -10.28 -20.38 -10.72
N ASN A 46 -9.07 -19.96 -10.34
CA ASN A 46 -7.85 -20.76 -10.52
C ASN A 46 -7.35 -21.21 -9.14
N THR A 47 -7.47 -22.51 -8.86
CA THR A 47 -7.10 -23.11 -7.57
C THR A 47 -5.59 -23.03 -7.29
N ARG A 48 -4.73 -23.20 -8.31
CA ARG A 48 -3.27 -23.15 -8.13
C ARG A 48 -2.80 -21.75 -7.74
N LEU A 49 -3.30 -20.73 -8.44
CA LEU A 49 -2.92 -19.32 -8.19
C LEU A 49 -3.76 -18.66 -7.08
N LYS A 50 -4.83 -19.32 -6.62
CA LYS A 50 -5.85 -18.78 -5.70
C LYS A 50 -6.42 -17.45 -6.22
N THR A 51 -6.63 -17.35 -7.54
CA THR A 51 -7.14 -16.12 -8.17
C THR A 51 -8.56 -16.31 -8.68
N VAL A 52 -9.42 -15.34 -8.38
CA VAL A 52 -10.78 -15.22 -8.92
C VAL A 52 -10.78 -14.10 -9.96
N THR A 53 -11.33 -14.39 -11.14
CA THR A 53 -11.62 -13.38 -12.16
C THR A 53 -13.12 -13.27 -12.30
N LEU A 54 -13.63 -12.05 -12.18
CA LEU A 54 -15.05 -11.74 -12.31
C LEU A 54 -15.26 -10.82 -13.50
N ASN A 55 -16.15 -11.21 -14.41
CA ASN A 55 -16.69 -10.34 -15.44
C ASN A 55 -18.14 -9.99 -15.05
N PHE A 56 -18.48 -8.71 -15.07
CA PHE A 56 -19.80 -8.23 -14.68
C PHE A 56 -20.19 -7.02 -15.55
N SER A 57 -21.48 -6.71 -15.59
CA SER A 57 -21.95 -5.50 -16.28
C SER A 57 -21.85 -4.28 -15.36
N PRO A 58 -21.11 -3.21 -15.75
CA PRO A 58 -21.06 -1.97 -14.97
C PRO A 58 -22.41 -1.25 -14.86
N SER A 59 -23.38 -1.60 -15.73
CA SER A 59 -24.75 -1.08 -15.66
C SER A 59 -25.60 -1.72 -14.57
N GLU A 60 -25.21 -2.90 -14.05
CA GLU A 60 -25.94 -3.62 -13.01
C GLU A 60 -25.31 -3.46 -11.62
N ILE A 61 -23.97 -3.45 -11.56
CA ILE A 61 -23.25 -3.41 -10.28
C ILE A 61 -21.97 -2.58 -10.39
N PHE A 62 -21.70 -1.80 -9.34
CA PHE A 62 -20.45 -1.05 -9.22
C PHE A 62 -19.26 -1.97 -8.90
N LEU A 63 -18.09 -1.61 -9.41
CA LEU A 63 -16.83 -2.32 -9.15
C LEU A 63 -16.56 -2.51 -7.65
N GLN A 64 -16.77 -1.49 -6.84
CA GLN A 64 -16.54 -1.58 -5.39
C GLN A 64 -17.52 -2.55 -4.72
N GLU A 65 -18.77 -2.57 -5.17
CA GLU A 65 -19.79 -3.46 -4.61
C GLU A 65 -19.44 -4.93 -4.89
N ILE A 66 -19.04 -5.28 -6.11
CA ILE A 66 -18.66 -6.65 -6.44
C ILE A 66 -17.43 -7.09 -5.63
N ILE A 67 -16.44 -6.20 -5.41
CA ILE A 67 -15.27 -6.48 -4.56
C ILE A 67 -15.71 -6.77 -3.12
N TYR A 68 -16.64 -5.99 -2.56
CA TYR A 68 -17.16 -6.24 -1.21
C TYR A 68 -17.96 -7.53 -1.12
N ARG A 69 -18.78 -7.89 -2.13
CA ARG A 69 -19.49 -9.18 -2.16
C ARG A 69 -18.51 -10.36 -2.11
N VAL A 70 -17.39 -10.27 -2.82
CA VAL A 70 -16.32 -11.28 -2.75
C VAL A 70 -15.70 -11.33 -1.36
N ALA A 71 -15.38 -10.18 -0.77
CA ALA A 71 -14.82 -10.10 0.58
C ALA A 71 -15.74 -10.73 1.63
N ILE A 72 -17.04 -10.46 1.53
CA ILE A 72 -18.04 -10.99 2.44
C ILE A 72 -18.15 -12.51 2.27
N SER A 73 -18.31 -12.99 1.04
CA SER A 73 -18.37 -14.43 0.75
C SER A 73 -17.11 -15.17 1.25
N PHE A 74 -15.94 -14.57 1.06
CA PHE A 74 -14.66 -15.13 1.50
C PHE A 74 -14.52 -15.16 3.03
N SER A 75 -15.02 -14.14 3.71
CA SER A 75 -15.10 -14.10 5.18
C SER A 75 -16.02 -15.20 5.70
N ILE A 76 -17.20 -15.37 5.12
CA ILE A 76 -18.20 -16.38 5.52
C ILE A 76 -17.62 -17.80 5.43
N GLU A 77 -16.97 -18.16 4.32
CA GLU A 77 -16.37 -19.50 4.16
C GLU A 77 -15.25 -19.80 5.16
N ASN A 78 -14.61 -18.76 5.68
CA ASN A 78 -13.49 -18.86 6.61
C ASN A 78 -13.89 -18.54 8.06
N GLY A 79 -15.18 -18.65 8.40
CA GLY A 79 -15.63 -18.51 9.79
C GLY A 79 -15.72 -17.06 10.26
N LEU A 80 -16.11 -16.13 9.38
CA LEU A 80 -16.29 -14.71 9.66
C LEU A 80 -14.99 -13.98 10.04
N LEU A 81 -13.84 -14.51 9.59
CA LEU A 81 -12.56 -13.83 9.77
C LEU A 81 -12.54 -12.49 9.01
N PRO A 82 -11.95 -11.42 9.57
CA PRO A 82 -11.85 -10.14 8.90
C PRO A 82 -10.98 -10.25 7.65
N VAL A 83 -11.39 -9.55 6.59
CA VAL A 83 -10.72 -9.57 5.29
C VAL A 83 -10.07 -8.22 5.03
N LYS A 84 -8.74 -8.22 4.83
CA LYS A 84 -7.96 -7.06 4.39
C LYS A 84 -7.99 -6.99 2.86
N LEU A 85 -8.50 -5.89 2.32
CA LEU A 85 -8.46 -5.56 0.90
C LEU A 85 -7.18 -4.76 0.62
N ILE A 86 -6.40 -5.22 -0.35
CA ILE A 86 -5.15 -4.60 -0.79
C ILE A 86 -5.27 -4.31 -2.28
N GLU A 87 -5.13 -3.06 -2.69
CA GLU A 87 -4.96 -2.75 -4.11
C GLU A 87 -3.50 -2.98 -4.49
N GLU A 88 -3.26 -3.82 -5.50
CA GLU A 88 -1.93 -4.02 -6.08
C GLU A 88 -1.61 -2.84 -7.00
N ASN A 89 -1.51 -1.63 -6.42
CA ASN A 89 -0.69 -0.63 -7.08
C ASN A 89 0.76 -1.07 -6.94
N PRO A 90 1.61 -0.86 -7.95
CA PRO A 90 3.04 -1.13 -7.85
C PRO A 90 3.66 -0.16 -6.85
N TYR A 91 3.54 -0.48 -5.56
CA TYR A 91 4.21 0.22 -4.49
C TYR A 91 5.71 0.12 -4.73
N LYS A 92 6.35 1.26 -4.92
CA LYS A 92 7.79 1.38 -5.02
C LYS A 92 8.27 1.71 -3.62
N SER A 93 8.62 0.66 -2.87
CA SER A 93 9.21 0.81 -1.54
C SER A 93 10.54 1.55 -1.65
N ILE A 94 10.86 2.36 -0.65
CA ILE A 94 12.20 2.95 -0.51
C ILE A 94 13.20 1.80 -0.37
N SER A 95 14.32 1.84 -1.11
CA SER A 95 15.33 0.78 -1.00
C SER A 95 15.98 0.79 0.39
N PRO A 96 16.44 -0.36 0.91
CA PRO A 96 17.15 -0.40 2.18
C PRO A 96 18.36 0.54 2.22
N LEU A 97 19.09 0.66 1.11
CA LEU A 97 20.24 1.56 0.99
C LEU A 97 19.84 3.03 1.15
N SER A 98 18.70 3.43 0.58
CA SER A 98 18.15 4.78 0.76
C SER A 98 17.75 5.05 2.22
N MET A 99 17.25 4.05 2.95
CA MET A 99 16.98 4.18 4.38
C MET A 99 18.27 4.31 5.21
N TYR A 100 19.33 3.59 4.86
CA TYR A 100 20.64 3.76 5.49
C TYR A 100 21.24 5.14 5.20
N ALA A 101 21.06 5.66 3.99
CA ALA A 101 21.46 7.02 3.64
C ALA A 101 20.73 8.05 4.52
N LEU A 102 19.40 7.93 4.68
CA LEU A 102 18.65 8.80 5.58
C LEU A 102 19.15 8.72 7.03
N ALA A 103 19.39 7.50 7.52
CA ALA A 103 19.91 7.29 8.87
C ALA A 103 21.29 7.95 9.05
N SER A 104 22.19 7.85 8.07
CA SER A 104 23.50 8.52 8.12
C SER A 104 23.37 10.04 8.13
N ILE A 105 22.43 10.62 7.35
CA ILE A 105 22.18 12.07 7.34
C ILE A 105 21.69 12.53 8.72
N VAL A 106 20.78 11.78 9.34
CA VAL A 106 20.27 12.08 10.70
C VAL A 106 21.39 12.01 11.72
N VAL A 107 22.20 10.95 11.70
CA VAL A 107 23.33 10.79 12.62
C VAL A 107 24.38 11.88 12.43
N SER A 108 24.70 12.24 11.18
CA SER A 108 25.60 13.36 10.88
C SER A 108 25.03 14.71 11.33
N SER A 109 23.72 14.92 11.19
CA SER A 109 23.03 16.13 11.66
C SER A 109 23.08 16.25 13.18
N LEU A 110 22.83 15.14 13.90
CA LEU A 110 22.91 15.09 15.36
C LEU A 110 24.33 15.35 15.86
N ASN A 111 25.35 14.78 15.20
CA ASN A 111 26.74 15.07 15.54
C ASN A 111 27.07 16.56 15.39
N GLY A 112 26.60 17.21 14.33
CA GLY A 112 26.81 18.65 14.14
C GLY A 112 26.15 19.52 15.21
N LEU A 113 25.09 19.03 15.87
CA LEU A 113 24.44 19.72 16.98
C LEU A 113 25.18 19.51 18.32
N ILE A 114 25.68 18.29 18.57
CA ILE A 114 26.31 17.90 19.84
C ILE A 114 27.79 18.29 19.86
N ASN A 115 28.54 17.95 18.81
CA ASN A 115 29.99 18.07 18.71
C ASN A 115 30.40 19.17 17.72
N LYS A 116 29.96 20.40 17.99
CA LYS A 116 30.17 21.57 17.10
C LYS A 116 31.64 21.87 16.77
N ASN A 117 32.57 21.44 17.62
CA ASN A 117 33.99 21.75 17.50
C ASN A 117 34.78 20.72 16.67
N ASP A 118 34.20 19.54 16.38
CA ASP A 118 34.88 18.48 15.62
C ASP A 118 34.50 18.53 14.13
N THR A 119 35.17 19.43 13.40
CA THR A 119 34.95 19.66 11.98
C THR A 119 35.44 18.49 11.11
N ASN A 120 36.48 17.77 11.55
CA ASN A 120 37.05 16.63 10.82
C ASN A 120 36.11 15.43 10.85
N LEU A 121 35.56 15.12 12.03
CA LEU A 121 34.54 14.08 12.16
C LEU A 121 33.28 14.47 11.38
N GLN A 122 32.82 15.72 11.50
CA GLN A 122 31.64 16.19 10.77
C GLN A 122 31.81 16.06 9.24
N ASN A 123 32.96 16.45 8.70
CA ASN A 123 33.24 16.31 7.27
C ASN A 123 33.27 14.83 6.84
N SER A 124 33.88 13.97 7.66
CA SER A 124 33.90 12.52 7.40
C SER A 124 32.50 11.92 7.38
N MET A 125 31.64 12.31 8.33
CA MET A 125 30.24 11.87 8.40
C MET A 125 29.41 12.42 7.24
N ASN A 126 29.65 13.65 6.80
CA ASN A 126 29.00 14.24 5.63
C ASN A 126 29.38 13.49 4.35
N ILE A 127 30.66 13.18 4.15
CA ILE A 127 31.16 12.40 3.00
C ILE A 127 30.56 10.99 3.02
N PHE A 128 30.52 10.35 4.19
CA PHE A 128 29.91 9.03 4.34
C PHE A 128 28.41 9.05 3.98
N SER A 129 27.68 10.05 4.49
CA SER A 129 26.26 10.26 4.17
C SER A 129 26.04 10.50 2.68
N MET A 130 26.94 11.27 2.05
CA MET A 130 26.92 11.52 0.62
C MET A 130 27.13 10.23 -0.17
N GLY A 131 28.12 9.42 0.20
CA GLY A 131 28.42 8.15 -0.46
C GLY A 131 27.22 7.20 -0.45
N LEU A 132 26.57 7.04 0.71
CA LEU A 132 25.35 6.23 0.84
C LEU A 132 24.20 6.80 0.00
N THR A 133 24.01 8.13 0.01
CA THR A 133 22.92 8.76 -0.75
C THR A 133 23.13 8.58 -2.25
N VAL A 134 24.34 8.83 -2.76
CA VAL A 134 24.68 8.62 -4.18
C VAL A 134 24.50 7.16 -4.58
N GLY A 135 25.01 6.22 -3.77
CA GLY A 135 24.82 4.79 -4.01
C GLY A 135 23.33 4.42 -4.11
N SER A 136 22.51 4.96 -3.22
CA SER A 136 21.06 4.71 -3.23
C SER A 136 20.36 5.32 -4.46
N VAL A 137 20.78 6.51 -4.92
CA VAL A 137 20.25 7.15 -6.13
C VAL A 137 20.58 6.31 -7.36
N PHE A 138 21.81 5.78 -7.47
CA PHE A 138 22.20 4.90 -8.58
C PHE A 138 21.47 3.55 -8.55
N GLU A 139 21.31 2.93 -7.37
CA GLU A 139 20.52 1.71 -7.22
C GLU A 139 19.08 1.94 -7.70
N HIS A 140 18.49 3.07 -7.32
CA HIS A 140 17.15 3.48 -7.72
C HIS A 140 17.03 3.66 -9.24
N ALA A 141 17.93 4.46 -9.82
CA ALA A 141 18.00 4.75 -11.24
C ALA A 141 18.18 3.46 -12.08
N TYR A 142 19.07 2.57 -11.66
CA TYR A 142 19.28 1.28 -12.31
C TYR A 142 18.03 0.40 -12.24
N GLY A 143 17.39 0.33 -11.07
CA GLY A 143 16.16 -0.42 -10.86
C GLY A 143 15.00 0.06 -11.74
N GLU A 144 14.91 1.36 -12.01
CA GLU A 144 13.91 1.95 -12.90
C GLU A 144 14.17 1.64 -14.36
N VAL A 145 15.40 1.87 -14.84
CA VAL A 145 15.76 1.59 -16.23
C VAL A 145 15.54 0.12 -16.56
N LYS A 146 15.91 -0.78 -15.64
CA LYS A 146 15.66 -2.21 -15.83
C LYS A 146 14.16 -2.55 -15.94
N LYS A 147 13.28 -1.81 -15.27
CA LYS A 147 11.84 -2.07 -15.23
C LYS A 147 11.04 -1.36 -16.33
N ARG A 148 11.43 -0.13 -16.67
CA ARG A 148 10.66 0.80 -17.52
C ARG A 148 11.42 1.27 -18.77
N GLY A 149 12.72 0.97 -18.86
CA GLY A 149 13.57 1.43 -19.97
C GLY A 149 14.00 2.89 -19.89
N MET A 150 13.63 3.63 -18.84
CA MET A 150 13.94 5.05 -18.67
C MET A 150 14.12 5.39 -17.18
N PHE A 151 14.93 6.41 -16.90
CA PHE A 151 15.07 6.99 -15.56
C PHE A 151 13.88 7.87 -15.19
N ASP A 152 13.46 7.86 -13.93
CA ASP A 152 12.49 8.80 -13.39
C ASP A 152 13.14 10.21 -13.31
N ILE A 153 12.33 11.26 -13.45
CA ILE A 153 12.80 12.67 -13.46
C ILE A 153 13.49 13.10 -12.15
N GLU A 154 13.28 12.33 -11.09
CA GLU A 154 13.77 12.51 -9.72
C GLU A 154 15.31 12.36 -9.61
N ILE A 155 15.95 11.76 -10.62
CA ILE A 155 17.42 11.60 -10.68
C ILE A 155 18.14 12.88 -11.13
N LEU A 156 17.49 13.74 -11.92
CA LEU A 156 18.14 14.92 -12.49
C LEU A 156 18.57 15.96 -11.42
N PRO A 157 17.73 16.32 -10.44
CA PRO A 157 18.13 17.22 -9.37
C PRO A 157 19.26 16.62 -8.51
N ALA A 158 19.26 15.30 -8.30
CA ALA A 158 20.28 14.62 -7.52
C ALA A 158 21.67 14.73 -8.17
N MET A 159 21.76 14.58 -9.49
CA MET A 159 23.01 14.76 -10.23
C MET A 159 23.54 16.20 -10.14
N TYR A 160 22.65 17.19 -10.10
CA TYR A 160 23.05 18.59 -9.89
C TYR A 160 23.58 18.83 -8.47
N LEU A 161 22.90 18.28 -7.47
CA LEU A 161 23.28 18.43 -6.06
C LEU A 161 24.57 17.68 -5.71
N LEU A 162 24.89 16.60 -6.42
CA LEU A 162 26.18 15.93 -6.35
C LEU A 162 27.34 16.89 -6.62
N LYS A 163 27.22 17.70 -7.69
CA LYS A 163 28.21 18.72 -8.02
C LYS A 163 28.30 19.77 -6.92
N SER A 164 27.17 20.26 -6.41
CA SER A 164 27.12 21.24 -5.32
C SER A 164 27.80 20.73 -4.04
N PHE A 165 27.64 19.45 -3.72
CA PHE A 165 28.28 18.85 -2.55
C PHE A 165 29.81 18.82 -2.66
N PHE A 166 30.38 18.52 -3.84
CA PHE A 166 31.85 18.55 -3.98
C PHE A 166 32.44 19.95 -3.84
N THR A 167 31.65 21.00 -4.09
CA THR A 167 32.06 22.39 -3.87
C THR A 167 31.99 22.80 -2.41
N GLU A 168 30.86 22.51 -1.73
CA GLU A 168 30.56 23.10 -0.42
C GLU A 168 30.58 22.09 0.76
N GLN A 169 30.57 20.78 0.47
CA GLN A 169 30.49 19.66 1.42
C GLN A 169 29.37 19.78 2.47
N LYS A 170 28.32 20.54 2.14
CA LYS A 170 27.21 20.79 3.05
C LYS A 170 26.27 19.59 3.14
N LEU A 171 25.98 19.18 4.36
CA LEU A 171 25.00 18.13 4.66
C LEU A 171 23.59 18.48 4.13
N SER A 172 23.24 19.77 4.06
CA SER A 172 21.97 20.22 3.47
C SER A 172 21.81 19.78 2.02
N SER A 173 22.88 19.80 1.22
CA SER A 173 22.84 19.34 -0.17
C SER A 173 22.57 17.84 -0.26
N VAL A 174 23.13 17.05 0.67
CA VAL A 174 22.87 15.61 0.79
C VAL A 174 21.41 15.34 1.15
N LEU A 175 20.86 16.10 2.11
CA LEU A 175 19.46 15.96 2.51
C LEU A 175 18.49 16.35 1.39
N ILE A 176 18.74 17.47 0.69
CA ILE A 176 17.89 17.88 -0.44
C ILE A 176 17.97 16.84 -1.57
N MET A 177 19.16 16.27 -1.83
CA MET A 177 19.32 15.19 -2.80
C MET A 177 18.48 13.98 -2.42
N TRP A 178 18.56 13.54 -1.17
CA TRP A 178 17.74 12.44 -0.68
C TRP A 178 16.23 12.75 -0.79
N LEU A 179 15.79 13.96 -0.41
CA LEU A 179 14.39 14.37 -0.47
C LEU A 179 13.85 14.49 -1.91
N THR A 180 14.66 14.95 -2.84
CA THR A 180 14.25 15.08 -4.25
C THR A 180 14.15 13.72 -4.95
N THR A 181 14.98 12.74 -4.57
CA THR A 181 14.90 11.37 -5.12
C THR A 181 13.90 10.48 -4.40
N PHE A 182 13.78 10.59 -3.06
CA PHE A 182 12.97 9.66 -2.27
C PHE A 182 11.79 10.29 -1.55
N GLY A 183 11.70 11.62 -1.51
CA GLY A 183 10.64 12.33 -0.77
C GLY A 183 9.24 11.99 -1.28
N ARG A 184 9.06 11.74 -2.57
CA ARG A 184 7.78 11.28 -3.12
C ARG A 184 7.36 9.91 -2.56
N HIS A 185 8.32 9.03 -2.27
CA HIS A 185 8.02 7.74 -1.66
C HIS A 185 7.52 7.87 -0.21
N LEU A 186 7.70 9.03 0.44
CA LEU A 186 7.11 9.34 1.74
C LEU A 186 5.65 9.79 1.64
N THR A 187 5.27 10.43 0.52
CA THR A 187 3.92 10.98 0.33
C THR A 187 2.98 9.98 -0.32
N VAL A 188 3.49 9.00 -1.07
CA VAL A 188 2.71 7.87 -1.56
C VAL A 188 2.45 6.90 -0.40
N SER A 189 1.35 7.15 0.31
CA SER A 189 0.78 6.22 1.28
C SER A 189 0.41 4.91 0.59
N HIS A 190 0.45 3.80 1.34
CA HIS A 190 -0.22 2.58 0.90
C HIS A 190 -1.69 2.93 0.53
N ASN A 191 -2.14 2.48 -0.66
CA ASN A 191 -3.56 2.54 -1.04
C ASN A 191 -4.43 2.04 0.12
N MET A 192 -5.46 2.81 0.51
CA MET A 192 -6.42 2.51 1.58
C MET A 192 -6.64 1.01 1.77
N THR A 193 -5.93 0.40 2.73
CA THR A 193 -6.20 -0.99 3.06
C THR A 193 -7.51 -1.03 3.81
N LYS A 194 -8.57 -1.45 3.14
CA LYS A 194 -9.89 -1.55 3.76
C LYS A 194 -10.02 -2.88 4.45
N LEU A 195 -10.38 -2.85 5.71
CA LEU A 195 -10.69 -4.02 6.50
C LEU A 195 -12.20 -4.22 6.53
N VAL A 196 -12.64 -5.33 5.96
CA VAL A 196 -14.05 -5.75 5.94
C VAL A 196 -14.27 -6.71 7.10
N LYS A 197 -15.03 -6.27 8.11
CA LYS A 197 -15.51 -7.13 9.20
C LYS A 197 -16.91 -7.59 8.86
N VAL A 198 -17.15 -8.89 8.88
CA VAL A 198 -18.47 -9.45 8.60
C VAL A 198 -19.07 -9.97 9.89
N PHE A 199 -20.31 -9.58 10.15
CA PHE A 199 -21.12 -10.01 11.27
C PHE A 199 -22.32 -10.79 10.76
N ARG A 200 -22.75 -11.78 11.55
CA ARG A 200 -23.96 -12.56 11.29
C ARG A 200 -24.99 -12.21 12.35
N MET A 201 -26.15 -11.72 11.93
CA MET A 201 -27.29 -11.43 12.78
C MET A 201 -28.40 -12.45 12.49
N LYS A 202 -29.06 -12.95 13.55
CA LYS A 202 -30.22 -13.84 13.41
C LYS A 202 -31.47 -12.98 13.26
N THR A 203 -32.26 -13.22 12.23
CA THR A 203 -33.55 -12.58 11.97
C THR A 203 -34.67 -13.62 11.94
N GLU A 204 -35.93 -13.19 11.98
CA GLU A 204 -37.09 -14.08 11.95
C GLU A 204 -37.14 -14.98 10.71
N LYS A 205 -36.56 -14.52 9.59
CA LYS A 205 -36.51 -15.24 8.31
C LYS A 205 -35.18 -15.98 8.05
N GLY A 206 -34.25 -15.98 9.00
CA GLY A 206 -32.97 -16.71 8.88
C GLY A 206 -31.75 -15.96 9.40
N TYR A 207 -30.68 -15.95 8.60
CA TYR A 207 -29.43 -15.25 8.93
C TYR A 207 -29.17 -14.11 7.95
N GLN A 208 -28.91 -12.93 8.50
CA GLN A 208 -28.50 -11.74 7.74
C GLN A 208 -27.02 -11.48 7.97
N TYR A 209 -26.28 -11.21 6.90
CA TYR A 209 -24.87 -10.84 6.99
C TYR A 209 -24.72 -9.34 6.77
N THR A 210 -23.99 -8.71 7.69
CA THR A 210 -23.70 -7.28 7.68
C THR A 210 -22.20 -7.10 7.65
N ALA A 211 -21.70 -6.23 6.77
CA ALA A 211 -20.29 -5.89 6.71
C ALA A 211 -20.02 -4.46 7.19
N THR A 212 -19.00 -4.29 8.01
CA THR A 212 -18.44 -2.99 8.39
C THR A 212 -17.10 -2.82 7.70
N ILE A 213 -16.93 -1.70 6.99
CA ILE A 213 -15.71 -1.35 6.28
C ILE A 213 -14.97 -0.32 7.11
N VAL A 214 -13.75 -0.63 7.52
CA VAL A 214 -12.90 0.23 8.34
C VAL A 214 -11.55 0.39 7.65
N ASP A 215 -10.97 1.58 7.69
CA ASP A 215 -9.62 1.79 7.18
C ASP A 215 -8.59 1.11 8.13
N ASP A 216 -7.73 0.23 7.58
CA ASP A 216 -6.68 -0.48 8.32
C ASP A 216 -5.46 0.42 8.45
N ASN A 217 -5.35 1.11 9.57
CA ASN A 217 -4.26 2.05 9.88
C ASN A 217 -3.01 1.35 10.44
N SER A 218 -2.72 0.11 10.01
CA SER A 218 -1.54 -0.61 10.49
C SER A 218 -0.29 -0.06 9.82
N ILE A 219 0.71 0.36 10.61
CA ILE A 219 2.02 0.77 10.08
C ILE A 219 2.73 -0.48 9.53
N GLN A 220 3.00 -0.52 8.23
CA GLN A 220 3.79 -1.58 7.62
C GLN A 220 5.13 -1.05 7.12
N ASN A 221 5.18 0.19 6.64
CA ASN A 221 6.39 0.81 6.10
C ASN A 221 6.64 2.21 6.65
N PHE A 222 7.82 2.74 6.32
CA PHE A 222 8.22 4.10 6.72
C PHE A 222 7.27 5.18 6.17
N SER A 223 6.73 5.01 4.96
CA SER A 223 5.69 5.92 4.42
C SER A 223 4.44 5.95 5.31
N ASP A 224 3.94 4.80 5.76
CA ASP A 224 2.77 4.72 6.65
C ASP A 224 3.04 5.38 8.00
N PHE A 225 4.28 5.24 8.51
CA PHE A 225 4.72 5.90 9.73
C PHE A 225 4.72 7.42 9.60
N ILE A 226 5.28 7.95 8.50
CA ILE A 226 5.29 9.39 8.21
C ILE A 226 3.86 9.91 8.04
N HIS A 227 3.01 9.20 7.29
CA HIS A 227 1.58 9.50 7.17
C HIS A 227 0.88 9.56 8.52
N GLN A 228 1.13 8.58 9.39
CA GLN A 228 0.52 8.53 10.71
C GLN A 228 0.97 9.67 11.63
N ILE A 229 2.23 10.08 11.60
CA ILE A 229 2.75 11.13 12.49
C ILE A 229 2.35 12.53 11.99
N PHE A 230 2.57 12.81 10.71
CA PHE A 230 2.48 14.16 10.18
C PHE A 230 1.11 14.49 9.59
N PHE A 231 0.43 13.51 8.99
CA PHE A 231 -0.81 13.76 8.24
C PHE A 231 -2.07 13.33 8.97
N ARG A 232 -1.99 12.39 9.92
CA ARG A 232 -3.17 11.90 10.67
C ARG A 232 -3.78 12.93 11.62
N LYS A 233 -3.02 13.93 12.09
CA LYS A 233 -3.45 14.89 13.12
C LYS A 233 -4.59 15.84 12.68
N HIS A 234 -5.07 15.74 11.44
CA HIS A 234 -6.26 16.45 10.94
C HIS A 234 -7.45 15.57 10.55
N SER A 235 -7.34 14.25 10.71
CA SER A 235 -8.44 13.31 10.44
C SER A 235 -9.32 13.05 11.69
N ASN A 236 -9.53 14.04 12.55
CA ASN A 236 -10.54 13.94 13.64
C ASN A 236 -11.98 14.02 13.12
N TYR A 237 -12.18 14.06 11.80
CA TYR A 237 -13.42 13.70 11.13
C TYR A 237 -13.28 12.34 10.45
N CYS A 238 -12.91 11.29 11.20
CA CYS A 238 -13.30 9.95 10.82
C CYS A 238 -14.82 9.83 11.03
N GLN A 239 -15.59 10.41 10.10
CA GLN A 239 -16.90 9.87 9.77
C GLN A 239 -16.65 8.39 9.53
N PHE A 240 -17.04 7.56 10.49
CA PHE A 240 -17.11 6.12 10.33
C PHE A 240 -17.91 5.89 9.05
N ASN A 241 -17.20 5.61 7.95
CA ASN A 241 -17.80 5.39 6.63
C ASN A 241 -18.33 3.96 6.61
N GLU A 242 -19.18 3.65 7.60
CA GLU A 242 -19.84 2.37 7.80
C GLU A 242 -20.85 2.21 6.68
N LYS A 243 -20.41 1.62 5.58
CA LYS A 243 -21.32 1.17 4.53
C LYS A 243 -21.76 -0.24 4.85
N TYR A 244 -23.01 -0.35 5.27
CA TYR A 244 -23.70 -1.61 5.53
C TYR A 244 -24.05 -2.27 4.19
N VAL A 245 -23.40 -3.39 3.88
CA VAL A 245 -23.84 -4.26 2.78
C VAL A 245 -24.58 -5.44 3.39
N THR A 246 -25.88 -5.50 3.17
CA THR A 246 -26.73 -6.62 3.58
C THR A 246 -26.75 -7.66 2.47
N LEU A 247 -26.32 -8.89 2.77
CA LEU A 247 -26.62 -10.05 1.94
C LEU A 247 -27.74 -10.84 2.63
N SER A 248 -28.96 -10.73 2.12
CA SER A 248 -30.07 -11.60 2.50
C SER A 248 -29.93 -12.93 1.78
N LYS A 249 -29.83 -14.02 2.54
CA LYS A 249 -30.00 -15.36 2.00
C LYS A 249 -31.49 -15.69 2.08
N ASN A 250 -32.18 -15.63 0.94
CA ASN A 250 -33.51 -16.22 0.81
C ASN A 250 -33.37 -17.75 0.74
#